data_AF-A0A7K4M311-F1
#
_entry.id   AF-A0A7K4M311-F1
#
_cell.length_a   1.000
_cell.length_b   1.000
_cell.length_c   1.000
_cell.angle_alpha   90.00
_cell.angle_beta   90.00
_cell.angle_gamma   90.00
#
_symmetry.space_group_name_H-M   'P 1'
#
loop_
_entity.id
_entity.type
_entity.pdbx_description
1 polymer ?
#
loop_
_entity_poly.entity_id
_entity_poly.type
_entity_poly.pdbx_seq_one_letter_code
_entity_poly.pdbx_strand_id
1 'polypeptide(L)'
;RREKALALTGNQGIEPAMDWLVAHEDDPDLDEPLEEPPAPDPAAVGAVGNTGASEEDGKQPLSEEERKEQTKRMMELIAQKQREREEREKRETIERERQRRKQGQELSLLRQRLQEDEMRKLAEQRRRDKMEEKLAKQRVREKIERDKAERAKKFGAAAQGSSEPPAAPAVPSSPSQEPPSKREYDQCRIQV
;
A
#
# COMPACT_ATOMS: atom_id res chain seq x y z
N ARG A 1 8.60 -41.78 -12.96
CA ARG A 1 7.51 -41.03 -12.28
C ARG A 1 6.07 -41.46 -12.65
N ARG A 2 5.59 -41.26 -13.89
CA ARG A 2 4.18 -41.55 -14.29
C ARG A 2 3.83 -43.04 -14.27
N GLU A 3 4.76 -43.90 -14.69
CA GLU A 3 4.59 -45.36 -14.65
C GLU A 3 4.52 -45.90 -13.23
N LYS A 4 5.32 -45.33 -12.31
CA LYS A 4 5.27 -45.63 -10.87
C LYS A 4 3.92 -45.22 -10.27
N ALA A 5 3.39 -44.06 -10.66
CA ALA A 5 2.05 -43.62 -10.26
C ALA A 5 0.95 -44.56 -10.78
N LEU A 6 0.98 -44.92 -12.06
CA LEU A 6 0.00 -45.85 -12.64
C LEU A 6 0.08 -47.24 -11.99
N ALA A 7 1.27 -47.78 -11.78
CA ALA A 7 1.49 -49.07 -11.13
C ALA A 7 1.03 -49.07 -9.66
N LEU A 8 1.34 -48.02 -8.89
CA LEU A 8 0.95 -47.90 -7.48
C LEU A 8 -0.54 -47.59 -7.31
N THR A 9 -1.15 -46.93 -8.29
CA THR A 9 -2.61 -46.74 -8.37
C THR A 9 -3.34 -47.93 -9.01
N GLY A 10 -2.63 -49.03 -9.31
CA GLY A 10 -3.23 -50.26 -9.86
C GLY A 10 -3.92 -50.06 -11.22
N ASN A 11 -3.45 -49.10 -12.03
CA ASN A 11 -4.01 -48.72 -13.31
C ASN A 11 -5.51 -48.34 -13.26
N GLN A 12 -5.96 -47.73 -12.15
CA GLN A 12 -7.37 -47.36 -11.95
C GLN A 12 -7.84 -46.12 -12.74
N GLY A 13 -6.97 -45.47 -13.51
CA GLY A 13 -7.30 -44.35 -14.39
C GLY A 13 -6.34 -43.16 -14.25
N ILE A 14 -6.54 -42.14 -15.08
CA ILE A 14 -5.65 -40.96 -15.14
C ILE A 14 -5.80 -40.08 -13.90
N GLU A 15 -7.00 -39.96 -13.33
CA GLU A 15 -7.24 -39.08 -12.18
C GLU A 15 -6.57 -39.58 -10.88
N PRO A 16 -6.68 -40.88 -10.48
CA PRO A 16 -5.95 -41.40 -9.33
C PRO A 16 -4.42 -41.33 -9.52
N ALA A 17 -3.95 -41.59 -10.74
CA ALA A 17 -2.53 -41.50 -11.06
C ALA A 17 -2.00 -40.06 -11.00
N MET A 18 -2.80 -39.07 -11.42
CA MET A 18 -2.45 -37.66 -11.28
C MET A 18 -2.43 -37.22 -9.81
N ASP A 19 -3.37 -37.68 -8.99
CA ASP A 19 -3.40 -37.32 -7.56
C ASP A 19 -2.20 -37.90 -6.80
N TRP A 20 -1.80 -39.14 -7.13
CA TRP A 20 -0.57 -39.74 -6.60
C TRP A 20 0.69 -38.99 -7.06
N LEU A 21 0.73 -38.56 -8.32
CA LEU A 21 1.83 -37.74 -8.87
C LEU A 21 1.98 -36.40 -8.17
N VAL A 22 0.87 -35.73 -7.86
CA VAL A 22 0.87 -34.43 -7.16
C VAL A 22 1.21 -34.60 -5.68
N ALA A 23 0.73 -35.66 -5.03
CA ALA A 23 1.03 -35.92 -3.62
C ALA A 23 2.49 -36.29 -3.36
N HIS A 24 3.20 -36.78 -4.38
CA HIS A 24 4.60 -37.20 -4.27
C HIS A 24 5.54 -36.34 -5.12
N GLU A 25 5.08 -35.25 -5.77
CA GLU A 25 5.85 -34.46 -6.74
C GLU A 25 7.18 -33.90 -6.20
N ASP A 26 7.24 -33.67 -4.88
CA ASP A 26 8.37 -33.10 -4.14
C ASP A 26 9.30 -34.13 -3.49
N ASP A 27 9.07 -35.44 -3.69
CA ASP A 27 9.94 -36.50 -3.15
C ASP A 27 11.14 -36.74 -4.09
N PRO A 28 12.38 -36.40 -3.69
CA PRO A 28 13.57 -36.49 -4.54
C PRO A 28 13.90 -37.93 -4.99
N ASP A 29 13.31 -38.95 -4.36
CA ASP A 29 13.49 -40.37 -4.66
C ASP A 29 12.64 -40.86 -5.86
N LEU A 30 11.87 -39.96 -6.50
CA LEU A 30 11.00 -40.30 -7.65
C LEU A 30 11.70 -40.46 -9.00
N ASP A 31 12.95 -39.99 -9.10
CA ASP A 31 13.78 -40.12 -10.30
C ASP A 31 14.86 -41.21 -10.17
N GLU A 32 14.93 -41.91 -9.02
CA GLU A 32 15.82 -43.06 -8.83
C GLU A 32 15.22 -44.32 -9.50
N PRO A 33 15.94 -44.96 -10.44
CA PRO A 33 15.46 -46.16 -11.11
C PRO A 33 15.29 -47.28 -10.08
N LEU A 34 14.17 -48.02 -10.18
CA LEU A 34 13.90 -49.19 -9.35
C LEU A 34 15.02 -50.24 -9.56
N GLU A 35 16.00 -50.32 -8.67
CA GLU A 35 17.01 -51.39 -8.67
C GLU A 35 16.33 -52.72 -8.28
N GLU A 36 16.09 -53.57 -9.28
CA GLU A 36 15.75 -54.97 -9.07
C GLU A 36 17.03 -55.76 -8.70
N PRO A 37 17.05 -56.56 -7.61
CA PRO A 37 18.13 -57.51 -7.40
C PRO A 37 18.12 -58.60 -8.50
N PRO A 38 19.29 -59.14 -8.91
CA PRO A 38 19.42 -59.91 -10.14
C PRO A 38 18.69 -61.27 -10.07
N ALA A 39 17.80 -61.51 -11.03
CA ALA A 39 17.16 -62.81 -11.24
C ALA A 39 18.13 -63.81 -11.91
N PRO A 40 18.06 -65.11 -11.58
CA PRO A 40 18.74 -66.18 -12.31
C PRO A 40 18.04 -66.49 -13.65
N ASP A 41 18.83 -66.85 -14.67
CA ASP A 41 18.46 -67.00 -16.08
C ASP A 41 17.33 -68.02 -16.38
N PRO A 42 16.44 -67.74 -17.36
CA PRO A 42 15.33 -68.63 -17.73
C PRO A 42 15.69 -69.54 -18.92
N ALA A 43 16.25 -70.73 -18.68
CA ALA A 43 16.35 -71.77 -19.70
C ALA A 43 16.41 -73.19 -19.12
N ALA A 44 15.30 -73.71 -18.57
CA ALA A 44 15.05 -75.16 -18.49
C ALA A 44 13.59 -75.50 -18.14
N VAL A 45 12.86 -75.92 -19.17
CA VAL A 45 11.87 -77.00 -19.21
C VAL A 45 11.30 -77.57 -17.89
N GLY A 46 9.96 -77.62 -17.83
CA GLY A 46 9.27 -78.91 -17.67
C GLY A 46 8.60 -79.22 -16.31
N ALA A 47 7.27 -79.23 -16.35
CA ALA A 47 6.37 -80.23 -15.77
C ALA A 47 6.36 -80.48 -14.23
N VAL A 48 5.27 -80.03 -13.60
CA VAL A 48 4.37 -80.72 -12.62
C VAL A 48 3.65 -79.59 -11.85
N GLY A 49 2.33 -79.46 -11.80
CA GLY A 49 1.30 -80.46 -11.51
C GLY A 49 0.79 -80.26 -10.08
N ASN A 50 -0.44 -79.75 -9.95
CA ASN A 50 -1.42 -80.13 -8.93
C ASN A 50 -1.39 -79.50 -7.49
N THR A 51 -2.47 -78.76 -7.19
CA THR A 51 -3.34 -78.78 -5.97
C THR A 51 -2.83 -78.46 -4.56
N GLY A 52 -3.68 -77.72 -3.85
CA GLY A 52 -3.82 -77.71 -2.38
C GLY A 52 -3.63 -76.30 -1.83
N ALA A 53 -4.69 -75.50 -1.63
CA ALA A 53 -5.61 -75.56 -0.48
C ALA A 53 -4.90 -75.42 0.88
N SER A 54 -5.38 -74.41 1.64
CA SER A 54 -5.26 -74.24 3.10
C SER A 54 -3.89 -73.85 3.68
N GLU A 55 -3.76 -73.04 4.72
CA GLU A 55 -4.68 -72.24 5.54
C GLU A 55 -3.79 -71.29 6.40
N GLU A 56 -4.38 -70.15 6.79
CA GLU A 56 -4.14 -69.38 8.02
C GLU A 56 -2.72 -69.03 8.52
N ASP A 57 -2.43 -67.72 8.58
CA ASP A 57 -1.91 -67.11 9.81
C ASP A 57 -2.39 -65.65 9.96
N GLY A 58 -3.39 -65.46 10.84
CA GLY A 58 -3.33 -64.39 11.83
C GLY A 58 -3.75 -62.95 11.48
N LYS A 59 -4.51 -62.67 10.42
CA LYS A 59 -5.22 -61.37 10.33
C LYS A 59 -6.72 -61.59 10.34
N GLN A 60 -7.35 -61.26 11.46
CA GLN A 60 -8.78 -60.97 11.50
C GLN A 60 -9.13 -60.13 10.27
N PRO A 61 -10.07 -60.55 9.41
CA PRO A 61 -10.54 -59.68 8.35
C PRO A 61 -11.16 -58.48 9.07
N LEU A 62 -10.56 -57.27 8.94
CA LEU A 62 -11.21 -56.03 9.41
C LEU A 62 -12.68 -56.15 9.05
N SER A 63 -13.56 -56.05 10.05
CA SER A 63 -14.97 -56.31 9.84
C SER A 63 -15.47 -55.42 8.70
N GLU A 64 -16.48 -55.88 7.96
CA GLU A 64 -17.03 -55.07 6.86
C GLU A 64 -17.45 -53.67 7.32
N GLU A 65 -17.73 -53.51 8.61
CA GLU A 65 -18.05 -52.26 9.28
C GLU A 65 -16.82 -51.36 9.44
N GLU A 66 -15.68 -51.89 9.91
CA GLU A 66 -14.44 -51.12 10.08
C GLU A 66 -13.85 -50.65 8.73
N ARG A 67 -13.95 -51.45 7.67
CA ARG A 67 -13.53 -51.02 6.32
C ARG A 67 -14.42 -49.91 5.77
N LYS A 68 -15.73 -49.96 6.05
CA LYS A 68 -16.68 -48.90 5.68
C LYS A 68 -16.37 -47.62 6.46
N GLU A 69 -16.03 -47.71 7.74
CA GLU A 69 -15.62 -46.55 8.54
C GLU A 69 -14.30 -45.95 8.05
N GLN A 70 -13.30 -46.77 7.74
CA GLN A 70 -12.02 -46.29 7.21
C GLN A 70 -12.21 -45.59 5.84
N THR A 71 -13.09 -46.12 4.99
CA THR A 71 -13.45 -45.50 3.71
C THR A 71 -14.23 -44.19 3.91
N LYS A 72 -15.19 -44.16 4.84
CA LYS A 72 -15.94 -42.93 5.19
C LYS A 72 -15.00 -41.85 5.73
N ARG A 73 -14.05 -42.22 6.59
CA ARG A 73 -13.06 -41.29 7.15
C ARG A 73 -12.13 -40.75 6.06
N MET A 74 -11.74 -41.57 5.08
CA MET A 74 -10.96 -41.12 3.92
C MET A 74 -11.77 -40.16 3.04
N MET A 75 -13.02 -40.51 2.72
CA MET A 75 -13.91 -39.65 1.93
C MET A 75 -14.19 -38.31 2.64
N GLU A 76 -14.37 -38.33 3.95
CA GLU A 76 -14.57 -37.12 4.75
C GLU A 76 -13.32 -36.24 4.76
N LEU A 77 -12.12 -36.82 4.88
CA LEU A 77 -10.85 -36.08 4.81
C LEU A 77 -10.64 -35.45 3.43
N ILE A 78 -10.95 -36.17 2.35
CA ILE A 78 -10.90 -35.65 0.98
C ILE A 78 -11.91 -34.51 0.81
N ALA A 79 -13.15 -34.71 1.26
CA ALA A 79 -14.19 -33.68 1.18
C ALA A 79 -13.83 -32.43 2.02
N GLN A 80 -13.20 -32.61 3.18
CA GLN A 80 -12.72 -31.51 4.01
C GLN A 80 -11.59 -30.74 3.33
N LYS A 81 -10.62 -31.43 2.72
CA LYS A 81 -9.52 -30.82 1.97
C LYS A 81 -9.98 -30.08 0.71
N GLN A 82 -10.98 -30.62 0.00
CA GLN A 82 -11.60 -29.95 -1.15
C GLN A 82 -12.36 -28.69 -0.73
N ARG A 83 -13.15 -28.76 0.36
CA ARG A 83 -13.86 -27.58 0.89
C ARG A 83 -12.91 -26.49 1.35
N GLU A 84 -11.82 -26.85 2.04
CA GLU A 84 -10.80 -25.90 2.45
C GLU A 84 -10.15 -25.21 1.23
N ARG A 85 -9.82 -25.98 0.19
CA ARG A 85 -9.24 -25.46 -1.05
C ARG A 85 -10.22 -24.53 -1.79
N GLU A 86 -11.48 -24.93 -1.93
CA GLU A 86 -12.52 -24.11 -2.55
C GLU A 86 -12.77 -22.80 -1.77
N GLU A 87 -12.81 -22.85 -0.44
CA GLU A 87 -12.94 -21.64 0.39
C GLU A 87 -11.73 -20.72 0.24
N ARG A 88 -10.52 -21.29 0.18
CA ARG A 88 -9.31 -20.53 -0.03
C ARG A 88 -9.30 -19.86 -1.41
N GLU A 89 -9.61 -20.59 -2.48
CA GLU A 89 -9.67 -20.04 -3.85
C GLU A 89 -10.78 -18.98 -3.98
N LYS A 90 -11.94 -19.20 -3.33
CA LYS A 90 -13.03 -18.22 -3.27
C LYS A 90 -12.64 -16.97 -2.50
N ARG A 91 -11.86 -17.10 -1.42
CA ARG A 91 -11.32 -15.94 -0.69
C ARG A 91 -10.30 -15.19 -1.53
N GLU A 92 -9.37 -15.89 -2.17
CA GLU A 92 -8.33 -15.28 -3.03
C GLU A 92 -8.95 -14.54 -4.23
N THR A 93 -10.01 -15.08 -4.84
CA THR A 93 -10.72 -14.40 -5.93
C THR A 93 -11.48 -13.16 -5.46
N ILE A 94 -12.19 -13.24 -4.33
CA ILE A 94 -12.86 -12.09 -3.71
C ILE A 94 -11.84 -11.02 -3.31
N GLU A 95 -10.71 -11.40 -2.74
CA GLU A 95 -9.65 -10.49 -2.33
C GLU A 95 -9.00 -9.80 -3.52
N ARG A 96 -8.69 -10.54 -4.60
CA ARG A 96 -8.15 -9.98 -5.84
C ARG A 96 -9.09 -8.94 -6.44
N GLU A 97 -10.39 -9.24 -6.54
CA GLU A 97 -11.38 -8.28 -7.03
C GLU A 97 -11.54 -7.07 -6.08
N ARG A 98 -11.51 -7.31 -4.77
CA ARG A 98 -11.54 -6.26 -3.75
C ARG A 98 -10.33 -5.34 -3.87
N GLN A 99 -9.15 -5.89 -4.12
CA GLN A 99 -7.91 -5.13 -4.28
C GLN A 99 -7.94 -4.26 -5.55
N ARG A 100 -8.45 -4.79 -6.66
CA ARG A 100 -8.66 -3.99 -7.88
C ARG A 100 -9.61 -2.80 -7.63
N ARG A 101 -10.72 -3.02 -6.91
CA ARG A 101 -11.64 -1.94 -6.54
C ARG A 101 -11.00 -0.93 -5.58
N LYS A 102 -10.28 -1.41 -4.56
CA LYS A 102 -9.55 -0.56 -3.61
C LYS A 102 -8.54 0.32 -4.34
N GLN A 103 -7.72 -0.23 -5.22
CA GLN A 103 -6.75 0.55 -6.00
C GLN A 103 -7.43 1.64 -6.84
N GLY A 104 -8.56 1.34 -7.48
CA GLY A 104 -9.34 2.36 -8.20
C GLY A 104 -9.89 3.46 -7.29
N GLN A 105 -10.42 3.09 -6.12
CA GLN A 105 -10.90 4.04 -5.11
C GLN A 105 -9.76 4.86 -4.51
N GLU A 106 -8.60 4.24 -4.25
CA GLU A 106 -7.41 4.88 -3.69
C GLU A 106 -6.88 5.97 -4.62
N LEU A 107 -6.87 5.75 -5.94
CA LEU A 107 -6.48 6.80 -6.89
C LEU A 107 -7.43 8.00 -6.86
N SER A 108 -8.74 7.75 -6.78
CA SER A 108 -9.74 8.83 -6.67
C SER A 108 -9.62 9.58 -5.35
N LEU A 109 -9.47 8.84 -4.24
CA LEU A 109 -9.31 9.40 -2.90
C LEU A 109 -8.01 10.21 -2.80
N LEU A 110 -6.92 9.72 -3.40
CA LEU A 110 -5.63 10.42 -3.42
C LEU A 110 -5.74 11.77 -4.14
N ARG A 111 -6.43 11.80 -5.29
CA ARG A 111 -6.69 13.05 -6.02
C ARG A 111 -7.53 14.03 -5.20
N GLN A 112 -8.60 13.55 -4.56
CA GLN A 112 -9.44 14.38 -3.70
C GLN A 112 -8.65 14.93 -2.51
N ARG A 113 -7.86 14.07 -1.85
CA ARG A 113 -7.01 14.44 -0.72
C ARG A 113 -5.99 15.51 -1.10
N LEU A 114 -5.37 15.41 -2.27
CA LEU A 114 -4.45 16.43 -2.75
C LEU A 114 -5.13 17.80 -2.89
N GLN A 115 -6.34 17.84 -3.46
CA GLN A 115 -7.12 19.07 -3.59
C GLN A 115 -7.54 19.64 -2.23
N GLU A 116 -7.96 18.77 -1.30
CA GLU A 116 -8.31 19.16 0.07
C GLU A 116 -7.09 19.71 0.82
N ASP A 117 -5.93 19.07 0.70
CA ASP A 117 -4.68 19.50 1.32
C ASP A 117 -4.18 20.84 0.75
N GLU A 118 -4.32 21.07 -0.56
CA GLU A 118 -4.03 22.37 -1.19
C GLU A 118 -4.94 23.47 -0.65
N MET A 119 -6.25 23.22 -0.60
CA MET A 119 -7.23 24.17 -0.05
C MET A 119 -7.02 24.43 1.44
N ARG A 120 -6.70 23.38 2.20
CA ARG A 120 -6.37 23.46 3.62
C ARG A 120 -5.12 24.30 3.85
N LYS A 121 -4.06 24.06 3.07
CA LYS A 121 -2.80 24.82 3.17
C LYS A 121 -3.02 26.29 2.82
N LEU A 122 -3.81 26.59 1.79
CA LEU A 122 -4.18 27.97 1.45
C LEU A 122 -4.96 28.65 2.58
N ALA A 123 -5.90 27.95 3.21
CA ALA A 123 -6.66 28.47 4.33
C ALA A 123 -5.79 28.71 5.58
N GLU A 124 -4.86 27.79 5.87
CA GLU A 124 -3.91 27.91 6.98
C GLU A 124 -2.94 29.08 6.75
N GLN A 125 -2.41 29.23 5.54
CA GLN A 125 -1.53 30.34 5.18
C GLN A 125 -2.26 31.68 5.33
N ARG A 126 -3.50 31.80 4.86
CA ARG A 126 -4.32 33.01 5.10
C ARG A 126 -4.52 33.31 6.59
N ARG A 127 -4.72 32.28 7.43
CA ARG A 127 -4.84 32.48 8.89
C ARG A 127 -3.53 32.92 9.51
N ARG A 128 -2.41 32.31 9.08
CA ARG A 128 -1.07 32.63 9.54
C ARG A 128 -0.69 34.07 9.17
N ASP A 129 -0.82 34.42 7.90
CA ASP A 129 -0.54 35.77 7.39
C ASP A 129 -1.36 36.83 8.14
N LYS A 130 -2.65 36.54 8.41
CA LYS A 130 -3.51 37.43 9.20
C LYS A 130 -3.04 37.60 10.64
N MET A 131 -2.49 36.56 11.26
CA MET A 131 -1.94 36.63 12.62
C MET A 131 -0.59 37.34 12.63
N GLU A 132 0.26 37.09 11.64
CA GLU A 132 1.55 37.75 11.47
C GLU A 132 1.38 39.25 11.16
N GLU A 133 0.40 39.63 10.34
CA GLU A 133 0.04 41.03 10.08
C GLU A 133 -0.42 41.75 11.35
N LYS A 134 -1.26 41.09 12.17
CA LYS A 134 -1.68 41.63 13.48
C LYS A 134 -0.48 41.84 14.40
N LEU A 135 0.41 40.85 14.50
CA LEU A 135 1.62 40.93 15.30
C LEU A 135 2.57 42.02 14.79
N ALA A 136 2.74 42.17 13.47
CA ALA A 136 3.54 43.24 12.88
C ALA A 136 2.95 44.62 13.21
N LYS A 137 1.63 44.77 13.10
CA LYS A 137 0.92 46.00 13.47
C LYS A 137 1.08 46.31 14.96
N GLN A 138 1.00 45.30 15.83
CA GLN A 138 1.27 45.46 17.27
C GLN A 138 2.71 45.92 17.52
N ARG A 139 3.71 45.28 16.89
CA ARG A 139 5.13 45.69 17.00
C ARG A 139 5.36 47.14 16.57
N VAL A 140 4.73 47.59 15.48
CA VAL A 140 4.84 49.00 15.04
C VAL A 140 4.18 49.93 16.05
N ARG A 141 2.99 49.55 16.56
CA ARG A 141 2.29 50.34 17.57
C ARG A 141 3.11 50.50 18.85
N GLU A 142 3.72 49.42 19.34
CA GLU A 142 4.60 49.43 20.51
C GLU A 142 5.85 50.29 20.28
N LYS A 143 6.45 50.24 19.08
CA LYS A 143 7.57 51.13 18.73
C LYS A 143 7.16 52.59 18.77
N ILE A 144 6.01 52.94 18.18
CA ILE A 144 5.49 54.31 18.21
C ILE A 144 5.19 54.74 19.64
N GLU A 145 4.58 53.87 20.45
CA GLU A 145 4.28 54.16 21.85
C GLU A 145 5.55 54.39 22.67
N ARG A 146 6.57 53.55 22.47
CA ARG A 146 7.88 53.70 23.09
C ARG A 146 8.54 55.01 22.69
N ASP A 147 8.64 55.31 21.40
CA ASP A 147 9.24 56.56 20.89
C ASP A 147 8.45 57.79 21.38
N LYS A 148 7.12 57.69 21.45
CA LYS A 148 6.25 58.74 21.98
C LYS A 148 6.48 58.95 23.47
N ALA A 149 6.61 57.87 24.25
CA ALA A 149 6.89 57.93 25.68
C ALA A 149 8.31 58.46 25.96
N GLU A 150 9.33 58.03 25.19
CA GLU A 150 10.69 58.53 25.30
C GLU A 150 10.78 60.02 24.92
N ARG A 151 10.08 60.44 23.85
CA ARG A 151 9.96 61.86 23.48
C ARG A 151 9.23 62.66 24.56
N ALA A 152 8.14 62.15 25.12
CA ALA A 152 7.44 62.81 26.21
C ALA A 152 8.32 62.94 27.46
N LYS A 153 9.12 61.93 27.80
CA LYS A 153 10.10 62.02 28.90
C LYS A 153 11.22 63.02 28.60
N LYS A 154 11.79 63.00 27.38
CA LYS A 154 12.93 63.85 26.99
C LYS A 154 12.54 65.31 26.74
N PHE A 155 11.46 65.55 26.01
CA PHE A 155 10.97 66.90 25.67
C PHE A 155 9.95 67.45 26.67
N GLY A 156 9.22 66.59 27.40
CA GLY A 156 8.41 67.06 28.54
C GLY A 156 9.28 67.49 29.72
N ALA A 157 10.47 66.92 29.89
CA ALA A 157 11.49 67.43 30.82
C ALA A 157 12.23 68.67 30.28
N ALA A 158 12.43 68.78 28.96
CA ALA A 158 13.08 69.94 28.34
C ALA A 158 12.13 71.15 28.14
N ALA A 159 10.81 70.95 28.11
CA ALA A 159 9.81 72.03 27.98
C ALA A 159 9.68 72.92 29.23
N GLN A 160 10.40 72.63 30.32
CA GLN A 160 10.57 73.53 31.47
C GLN A 160 11.87 74.36 31.42
N GLY A 161 12.65 74.29 30.34
CA GLY A 161 13.83 75.14 30.09
C GLY A 161 13.65 75.99 28.83
N SER A 162 13.53 77.31 29.01
CA SER A 162 13.31 78.35 28.00
C SER A 162 14.28 78.34 26.79
N SER A 163 13.77 78.60 25.58
CA SER A 163 14.25 79.68 24.69
C SER A 163 13.42 79.79 23.40
N GLU A 164 12.85 80.98 23.23
CA GLU A 164 12.66 81.82 22.03
C GLU A 164 12.87 81.23 20.62
N PRO A 165 12.00 81.56 19.63
CA PRO A 165 12.19 81.15 18.25
C PRO A 165 13.30 81.98 17.58
N PRO A 166 14.27 81.38 16.84
CA PRO A 166 15.12 82.16 15.96
C PRO A 166 14.29 82.64 14.76
N ALA A 167 14.43 83.93 14.47
CA ALA A 167 13.83 84.63 13.34
C ALA A 167 14.15 83.94 12.00
N ALA A 168 13.13 83.90 11.13
CA ALA A 168 13.22 83.42 9.77
C ALA A 168 14.14 84.32 8.91
N PRO A 169 15.00 83.77 8.03
CA PRO A 169 15.51 84.52 6.90
C PRO A 169 14.41 84.61 5.83
N ALA A 170 14.09 85.84 5.41
CA ALA A 170 13.21 86.09 4.28
C ALA A 170 13.82 85.52 3.00
N VAL A 171 13.14 84.55 2.38
CA VAL A 171 13.41 84.11 1.01
C VAL A 171 12.52 84.92 0.05
N PRO A 172 13.04 85.42 -1.08
CA PRO A 172 12.22 86.15 -2.04
C PRO A 172 11.19 85.21 -2.68
N SER A 173 9.96 85.69 -2.75
CA SER A 173 8.81 85.06 -3.40
C SER A 173 9.07 84.85 -4.91
N SER A 174 8.86 83.62 -5.37
CA SER A 174 8.73 83.25 -6.79
C SER A 174 7.71 82.11 -6.95
N PRO A 175 7.01 82.01 -8.10
CA PRO A 175 5.58 81.75 -8.11
C PRO A 175 5.18 80.29 -7.99
N SER A 176 3.98 80.13 -7.42
CA SER A 176 3.14 78.94 -7.37
C SER A 176 3.26 78.04 -8.60
N GLN A 177 3.65 76.78 -8.41
CA GLN A 177 3.37 75.70 -9.36
C GLN A 177 2.30 74.78 -8.77
N GLU A 178 1.19 74.65 -9.49
CA GLU A 178 0.12 73.67 -9.26
C GLU A 178 0.64 72.23 -9.41
N PRO A 179 -0.03 71.24 -8.79
CA PRO A 179 0.42 69.85 -8.84
C PRO A 179 0.41 69.30 -10.27
N PRO A 180 1.39 68.45 -10.65
CA PRO A 180 1.49 67.92 -12.01
C PRO A 180 0.26 67.05 -12.33
N SER A 181 -0.49 67.44 -13.36
CA SER A 181 -1.55 66.60 -13.92
C SER A 181 -0.95 65.37 -14.60
N LYS A 182 -1.70 64.27 -14.57
CA LYS A 182 -1.29 62.97 -15.14
C LYS A 182 -1.12 63.13 -16.65
N ARG A 183 0.07 62.79 -17.15
CA ARG A 183 0.36 62.76 -18.59
C ARG A 183 -0.35 61.55 -19.20
N GLU A 184 -1.39 61.82 -19.99
CA GLU A 184 -2.00 60.84 -20.90
C GLU A 184 -1.17 60.85 -22.20
N TYR A 185 -0.67 59.69 -22.60
CA TYR A 185 0.16 59.51 -23.79
C TYR A 185 -0.65 58.78 -24.85
N ASP A 186 -1.31 59.53 -25.73
CA ASP A 186 -2.18 58.98 -26.79
C ASP A 186 -1.45 58.79 -28.13
N GLN A 187 -0.16 59.10 -28.20
CA GLN A 187 0.67 58.85 -29.38
C GLN A 187 2.03 58.27 -29.01
N CYS A 188 2.32 57.07 -29.51
CA CYS A 188 3.65 56.47 -29.52
C CYS A 188 4.23 56.54 -30.94
N ARG A 189 5.34 57.27 -31.13
CA ARG A 189 6.10 57.28 -32.39
C ARG A 189 7.00 56.04 -32.41
N ILE A 190 6.60 55.02 -33.18
CA ILE A 190 7.47 53.88 -33.47
C ILE A 190 8.44 54.30 -34.58
N GLN A 191 9.75 54.16 -34.33
CA GLN A 191 10.76 54.19 -35.37
C GLN A 191 10.85 52.79 -36.00
N VAL A 192 10.76 52.75 -37.33
CA VAL A 192 10.96 51.53 -38.14
C VAL A 192 12.46 51.33 -38.35
#